data_AF-A0A355H715-F1
#
_entry.id   AF-A0A355H715-F1
#
_cell.length_a   1.000
_cell.length_b   1.000
_cell.length_c   1.000
_cell.angle_alpha   90.00
_cell.angle_beta   90.00
_cell.angle_gamma   90.00
#
_symmetry.space_group_name_H-M   'P 1'
#
loop_
_entity.id
_entity.type
_entity.pdbx_description
1 polymer ?
#
loop_
_entity_poly.entity_id
_entity_poly.type
_entity_poly.pdbx_seq_one_letter_code
_entity_poly.pdbx_strand_id
1 'polypeptide(L)'
;VLVEKGEKPTPQKVNQIVGKVEAGRAIRKNLERIQNAGGQAEYVSADVTDAKNMKAAIAPAVKKFGAVTAVIHGAGVLADKLIEKKTAEDFDAVCSTKINGIDALLKSVDPEKLTHLLLFSSAAGFYGNAGQSDYAMGNETLNGVALLFKQNHPECHVTSFNWGPWEGGMVTPELKRLFEERNVEVISVEDGTRVFVEEVTSGGQLNPIVLIGNSMVVPNEPEKGFRKWKISRKINLESNPVFHDHAIGENPVLPSAHAMSWMVDACEQGLPGFKLSSCSNFKVLNGVKFDETLADQYTLALQEIKRENGNYADIEVKVSSQSESGNDGIKRPRFHYSTQVRLARQVPMTPLHDRIDLSNTHNLPGSSFYQDGTLFHGPKFQGIQQVLNIGEQGLTLE
;
A
#
# COMPACT_ATOMS: atom_id res chain seq x y z
N VAL A 1 8.10 31.08 -39.32
CA VAL A 1 8.37 31.50 -37.92
C VAL A 1 9.84 31.40 -37.52
N LEU A 2 10.43 30.22 -37.24
CA LEU A 2 11.84 30.15 -36.76
C LEU A 2 12.84 30.64 -37.82
N VAL A 3 12.67 30.19 -39.07
CA VAL A 3 13.50 30.61 -40.21
C VAL A 3 13.40 32.12 -40.47
N GLU A 4 12.18 32.68 -40.41
CA GLU A 4 11.93 34.12 -40.57
C GLU A 4 12.54 34.96 -39.43
N LYS A 5 12.69 34.37 -38.23
CA LYS A 5 13.35 35.01 -37.07
C LYS A 5 14.88 34.81 -37.06
N GLY A 6 15.46 34.17 -38.08
CA GLY A 6 16.89 33.84 -38.12
C GLY A 6 17.32 32.78 -37.12
N GLU A 7 16.38 32.05 -36.50
CA GLU A 7 16.68 31.01 -35.52
C GLU A 7 16.83 29.63 -36.18
N LYS A 8 17.82 28.84 -35.74
CA LYS A 8 17.98 27.45 -36.21
C LYS A 8 16.78 26.59 -35.77
N PRO A 9 16.08 25.91 -36.70
CA PRO A 9 14.93 25.08 -36.38
C PRO A 9 15.35 23.72 -35.81
N THR A 10 15.75 23.70 -34.54
CA THR A 10 16.03 22.44 -33.85
C THR A 10 14.75 21.64 -33.61
N PRO A 11 14.79 20.29 -33.56
CA PRO A 11 13.60 19.47 -33.31
C PRO A 11 12.83 19.90 -32.05
N GLN A 12 13.52 20.25 -30.96
CA GLN A 12 12.90 20.74 -29.73
C GLN A 12 12.11 22.04 -29.94
N LYS A 13 12.69 23.04 -30.61
CA LYS A 13 12.01 24.33 -30.88
C LYS A 13 10.84 24.16 -31.84
N VAL A 14 11.00 23.31 -32.85
CA VAL A 14 9.92 22.99 -33.79
C VAL A 14 8.78 22.30 -33.06
N ASN A 15 9.06 21.26 -32.26
CA ASN A 15 8.06 20.53 -31.47
C ASN A 15 7.35 21.45 -30.48
N GLN A 16 8.04 22.40 -29.85
CA GLN A 16 7.42 23.37 -28.94
C GLN A 16 6.42 24.28 -29.66
N ILE A 17 6.74 24.75 -30.87
CA ILE A 17 5.83 25.59 -31.67
C ILE A 17 4.65 24.76 -32.17
N VAL A 18 4.91 23.57 -32.71
CA VAL A 18 3.88 22.64 -33.19
C VAL A 18 2.92 22.28 -32.06
N GLY A 19 3.44 21.92 -30.89
CA GLY A 19 2.62 21.56 -29.72
C GLY A 19 1.67 22.68 -29.28
N LYS A 20 2.08 23.96 -29.37
CA LYS A 20 1.17 25.09 -29.10
C LYS A 20 0.02 25.17 -30.12
N VAL A 21 0.30 24.94 -31.39
CA VAL A 21 -0.71 24.94 -32.46
C VAL A 21 -1.66 23.75 -32.29
N GLU A 22 -1.13 22.57 -31.99
CA GLU A 22 -1.91 21.36 -31.73
C GLU A 22 -2.80 21.51 -30.50
N ALA A 23 -2.29 22.06 -29.40
CA ALA A 23 -3.09 22.37 -28.22
C ALA A 23 -4.24 23.34 -28.55
N GLY A 24 -3.97 24.41 -29.30
CA GLY A 24 -5.00 25.34 -29.75
C GLY A 24 -6.07 24.69 -30.65
N ARG A 25 -5.68 23.75 -31.51
CA ARG A 25 -6.61 22.96 -32.33
C ARG A 25 -7.44 22.01 -31.48
N ALA A 26 -6.83 21.33 -30.52
CA ALA A 26 -7.51 20.40 -29.61
C ALA A 26 -8.54 21.14 -28.74
N ILE A 27 -8.18 22.32 -28.20
CA ILE A 27 -9.11 23.17 -27.45
C ILE A 27 -10.33 23.51 -28.32
N ARG A 28 -10.13 24.06 -29.52
CA ARG A 28 -11.25 24.41 -30.43
C ARG A 28 -12.13 23.21 -30.75
N LYS A 29 -11.52 22.06 -31.09
CA LYS A 29 -12.24 20.81 -31.37
C LYS A 29 -13.10 20.37 -30.18
N ASN A 30 -12.59 20.48 -28.95
CA ASN A 30 -13.35 20.11 -27.76
C ASN A 30 -14.49 21.10 -27.47
N LEU A 31 -14.28 22.41 -27.66
CA LEU A 31 -15.35 23.40 -27.55
C LEU A 31 -16.46 23.15 -28.57
N GLU A 32 -16.10 22.86 -29.83
CA GLU A 32 -17.06 22.48 -30.88
C GLU A 32 -17.82 21.21 -30.53
N ARG A 33 -17.16 20.18 -29.97
CA ARG A 33 -17.83 18.95 -29.51
C ARG A 33 -18.87 19.23 -28.44
N ILE A 34 -18.55 20.09 -27.46
CA ILE A 34 -19.50 20.45 -26.39
C ILE A 34 -20.68 21.23 -26.99
N GLN A 35 -20.40 22.18 -27.89
CA GLN A 35 -21.45 22.95 -28.56
C GLN A 35 -22.38 22.07 -29.42
N ASN A 36 -21.81 21.11 -30.16
CA ASN A 36 -22.58 20.16 -30.97
C ASN A 36 -23.43 19.20 -30.11
N ALA A 37 -23.03 18.95 -28.87
CA ALA A 37 -23.82 18.20 -27.88
C ALA A 37 -24.90 19.06 -27.19
N GLY A 38 -25.01 20.35 -27.53
CA GLY A 38 -25.99 21.29 -26.96
C GLY A 38 -25.49 22.07 -25.74
N GLY A 39 -24.23 21.88 -25.33
CA GLY A 39 -23.62 22.60 -24.22
C GLY A 39 -23.04 23.97 -24.61
N GLN A 40 -22.67 24.76 -23.62
CA GLN A 40 -21.90 25.99 -23.80
C GLN A 40 -20.58 25.85 -23.05
N ALA A 41 -19.46 26.16 -23.70
CA ALA A 41 -18.13 26.05 -23.10
C ALA A 41 -17.26 27.26 -23.45
N GLU A 42 -16.38 27.61 -22.51
CA GLU A 42 -15.39 28.66 -22.67
C GLU A 42 -14.05 28.16 -22.14
N TYR A 43 -12.97 28.40 -22.89
CA TYR A 43 -11.63 28.09 -22.44
C TYR A 43 -11.01 29.31 -21.75
N VAL A 44 -10.64 29.15 -20.49
CA VAL A 44 -9.95 30.17 -19.69
C VAL A 44 -8.53 29.69 -19.41
N SER A 45 -7.53 30.47 -19.83
CA SER A 45 -6.13 30.17 -19.58
C SER A 45 -5.72 30.74 -18.21
N ALA A 46 -5.44 29.88 -17.24
CA ALA A 46 -4.97 30.27 -15.91
C ALA A 46 -4.03 29.20 -15.34
N ASP A 47 -3.12 29.63 -14.47
CA ASP A 47 -2.33 28.72 -13.64
C ASP A 47 -3.18 28.35 -12.42
N VAL A 48 -3.44 27.05 -12.25
CA VAL A 48 -4.27 26.55 -11.15
C VAL A 48 -3.61 26.78 -9.79
N THR A 49 -2.29 26.93 -9.73
CA THR A 49 -1.55 27.13 -8.47
C THR A 49 -1.60 28.58 -7.96
N ASP A 50 -2.09 29.52 -8.77
CA ASP A 50 -2.21 30.94 -8.42
C ASP A 50 -3.66 31.31 -8.09
N ALA A 51 -4.03 31.18 -6.81
CA ALA A 51 -5.39 31.44 -6.34
C ALA A 51 -5.92 32.84 -6.68
N LYS A 52 -5.06 33.87 -6.64
CA LYS A 52 -5.47 35.25 -6.90
C LYS A 52 -5.81 35.44 -8.38
N ASN A 53 -4.94 34.93 -9.25
CA ASN A 53 -5.15 35.00 -10.69
C ASN A 53 -6.28 34.07 -11.15
N MET A 54 -6.46 32.91 -10.51
CA MET A 54 -7.53 31.96 -10.81
C MET A 54 -8.92 32.58 -10.63
N LYS A 55 -9.18 33.23 -9.49
CA LYS A 55 -10.45 33.91 -9.22
C LYS A 55 -10.74 35.02 -10.23
N ALA A 56 -9.73 35.83 -10.56
CA ALA A 56 -9.86 36.89 -11.56
C ALA A 56 -10.13 36.32 -12.97
N ALA A 57 -9.47 35.21 -13.32
CA ALA A 57 -9.61 34.57 -14.62
C ALA A 57 -11.01 33.97 -14.85
N ILE A 58 -11.65 33.40 -13.83
CA ILE A 58 -13.00 32.81 -13.96
C ILE A 58 -14.14 33.82 -13.79
N ALA A 59 -13.89 34.99 -13.20
CA ALA A 59 -14.92 35.98 -12.93
C ALA A 59 -15.78 36.37 -14.16
N PRO A 60 -15.20 36.56 -15.37
CA PRO A 60 -16.00 36.80 -16.58
C PRO A 60 -16.95 35.65 -16.93
N ALA A 61 -16.48 34.41 -16.81
CA ALA A 61 -17.29 33.21 -17.06
C ALA A 61 -18.40 33.09 -16.00
N VAL A 62 -18.10 33.33 -14.73
CA VAL A 62 -19.10 33.34 -13.65
C VAL A 62 -20.17 34.42 -13.88
N LYS A 63 -19.77 35.61 -14.33
CA LYS A 63 -20.73 36.68 -14.69
C LYS A 63 -21.65 36.29 -15.85
N LYS A 64 -21.13 35.51 -16.81
CA LYS A 64 -21.85 35.10 -18.02
C LYS A 64 -22.76 33.89 -17.80
N PHE A 65 -22.30 32.88 -17.06
CA PHE A 65 -22.98 31.59 -16.92
C PHE A 65 -23.65 31.39 -15.55
N GLY A 66 -23.32 32.23 -14.56
CA GLY A 66 -23.79 32.09 -13.17
C GLY A 66 -22.73 31.51 -12.24
N ALA A 67 -23.13 31.27 -10.98
CA ALA A 67 -22.24 30.72 -9.96
C ALA A 67 -21.73 29.32 -10.35
N VAL A 68 -20.50 29.00 -9.95
CA VAL A 68 -19.94 27.66 -10.14
C VAL A 68 -20.65 26.69 -9.19
N THR A 69 -21.30 25.67 -9.75
CA THR A 69 -22.03 24.63 -9.00
C THR A 69 -21.31 23.28 -8.99
N ALA A 70 -20.29 23.10 -9.81
CA ALA A 70 -19.51 21.88 -9.89
C ALA A 70 -18.04 22.19 -10.19
N VAL A 71 -17.13 21.45 -9.56
CA VAL A 71 -15.69 21.51 -9.84
C VAL A 71 -15.20 20.12 -10.21
N ILE A 72 -14.52 20.02 -11.36
CA ILE A 72 -13.75 18.84 -11.74
C ILE A 72 -12.26 19.23 -11.71
N HIS A 73 -11.51 18.68 -10.77
CA HIS A 73 -10.08 18.93 -10.65
C HIS A 73 -9.27 17.83 -11.34
N GLY A 74 -8.96 18.05 -12.62
CA GLY A 74 -8.16 17.16 -13.47
C GLY A 74 -6.70 17.62 -13.66
N ALA A 75 -6.26 18.68 -12.99
CA ALA A 75 -4.91 19.21 -13.19
C ALA A 75 -3.85 18.29 -12.60
N GLY A 76 -2.76 18.09 -13.33
CA GLY A 76 -1.66 17.26 -12.87
C GLY A 76 -0.51 17.26 -13.88
N VAL A 77 0.70 17.05 -13.36
CA VAL A 77 1.91 16.84 -14.14
C VAL A 77 2.65 15.62 -13.59
N LEU A 78 3.56 15.06 -14.39
CA LEU A 78 4.41 13.94 -13.99
C LEU A 78 5.88 14.38 -14.03
N ALA A 79 6.66 13.90 -13.07
CA ALA A 79 8.10 14.08 -12.99
C ALA A 79 8.76 12.78 -12.50
N ASP A 80 8.47 11.67 -13.20
CA ASP A 80 8.79 10.32 -12.76
C ASP A 80 10.32 10.11 -12.65
N LYS A 81 10.80 9.91 -11.42
CA LYS A 81 12.20 9.65 -11.08
C LYS A 81 12.26 8.89 -9.76
N LEU A 82 13.22 7.97 -9.65
CA LEU A 82 13.53 7.34 -8.37
C LEU A 82 13.88 8.40 -7.32
N ILE A 83 13.60 8.11 -6.05
CA ILE A 83 13.71 9.09 -4.95
C ILE A 83 15.12 9.70 -4.89
N GLU A 84 16.17 8.90 -5.12
CA GLU A 84 17.55 9.36 -5.11
C GLU A 84 17.94 10.30 -6.26
N LYS A 85 17.07 10.43 -7.28
CA LYS A 85 17.26 11.32 -8.44
C LYS A 85 16.23 12.46 -8.49
N LYS A 86 15.33 12.53 -7.52
CA LYS A 86 14.25 13.51 -7.46
C LYS A 86 14.81 14.86 -6.99
N THR A 87 14.48 15.95 -7.68
CA THR A 87 14.83 17.30 -7.21
C THR A 87 13.65 17.94 -6.47
N ALA A 88 13.91 19.03 -5.75
CA ALA A 88 12.85 19.80 -5.09
C ALA A 88 11.89 20.41 -6.12
N GLU A 89 12.39 20.85 -7.28
CA GLU A 89 11.58 21.42 -8.34
C GLU A 89 10.65 20.39 -8.98
N ASP A 90 11.10 19.13 -9.13
CA ASP A 90 10.24 18.03 -9.59
C ASP A 90 9.07 17.83 -8.61
N PHE A 91 9.40 17.74 -7.31
CA PHE A 91 8.41 17.55 -6.24
C PHE A 91 7.42 18.71 -6.20
N ASP A 92 7.91 19.96 -6.20
CA ASP A 92 7.10 21.16 -6.13
C ASP A 92 6.16 21.25 -7.34
N ALA A 93 6.64 20.93 -8.54
CA ALA A 93 5.81 20.93 -9.75
C ALA A 93 4.66 19.93 -9.65
N VAL A 94 4.92 18.69 -9.22
CA VAL A 94 3.90 17.62 -9.13
C VAL A 94 2.92 17.89 -7.98
N CYS A 95 3.44 18.13 -6.78
CA CYS A 95 2.63 18.33 -5.59
C CYS A 95 1.82 19.63 -5.66
N SER A 96 2.43 20.75 -6.04
CA SER A 96 1.72 22.04 -6.07
C SER A 96 0.57 22.04 -7.08
N THR A 97 0.74 21.42 -8.24
CA THR A 97 -0.31 21.36 -9.27
C THR A 97 -1.60 20.72 -8.74
N LYS A 98 -1.48 19.67 -7.91
CA LYS A 98 -2.62 19.01 -7.29
C LYS A 98 -3.08 19.71 -6.01
N ILE A 99 -2.16 19.93 -5.07
CA ILE A 99 -2.48 20.39 -3.71
C ILE A 99 -2.80 21.87 -3.68
N ASN A 100 -1.88 22.72 -4.15
CA ASN A 100 -2.13 24.16 -4.22
C ASN A 100 -3.21 24.45 -5.27
N GLY A 101 -3.29 23.62 -6.33
CA GLY A 101 -4.32 23.72 -7.35
C GLY A 101 -5.74 23.54 -6.82
N ILE A 102 -6.01 22.48 -6.06
CA ILE A 102 -7.35 22.29 -5.47
C ILE A 102 -7.68 23.36 -4.44
N ASP A 103 -6.71 23.76 -3.61
CA ASP A 103 -6.88 24.82 -2.62
C ASP A 103 -7.24 26.17 -3.28
N ALA A 104 -6.52 26.54 -4.34
CA ALA A 104 -6.78 27.74 -5.13
C ALA A 104 -8.17 27.73 -5.79
N LEU A 105 -8.60 26.58 -6.33
CA LEU A 105 -9.92 26.42 -6.93
C LEU A 105 -11.03 26.57 -5.90
N LEU A 106 -10.93 25.89 -4.76
CA LEU A 106 -11.93 25.98 -3.68
C LEU A 106 -12.02 27.39 -3.09
N LYS A 107 -10.92 28.13 -3.01
CA LYS A 107 -10.91 29.55 -2.60
C LYS A 107 -11.48 30.51 -3.66
N SER A 108 -11.56 30.07 -4.91
CA SER A 108 -12.04 30.89 -6.04
C SER A 108 -13.55 30.78 -6.26
N VAL A 109 -14.21 29.80 -5.64
CA VAL A 109 -15.65 29.54 -5.77
C VAL A 109 -16.34 29.64 -4.40
N ASP A 110 -17.67 29.68 -4.39
CA ASP A 110 -18.47 29.60 -3.16
C ASP A 110 -18.76 28.11 -2.86
N PRO A 111 -18.15 27.51 -1.82
CA PRO A 111 -18.34 26.09 -1.53
C PRO A 111 -19.80 25.74 -1.19
N GLU A 112 -20.58 26.71 -0.67
CA GLU A 112 -22.00 26.51 -0.34
C GLU A 112 -22.91 26.42 -1.58
N LYS A 113 -22.39 26.76 -2.76
CA LYS A 113 -23.08 26.59 -4.05
C LYS A 113 -22.68 25.32 -4.78
N LEU A 114 -21.66 24.62 -4.30
CA LEU A 114 -21.20 23.40 -4.94
C LEU A 114 -22.16 22.25 -4.66
N THR A 115 -22.69 21.72 -5.75
CA THR A 115 -23.42 20.45 -5.80
C THR A 115 -22.48 19.27 -6.05
N HIS A 116 -21.34 19.51 -6.72
CA HIS A 116 -20.37 18.47 -7.07
C HIS A 116 -18.92 18.92 -6.87
N LEU A 117 -18.11 18.07 -6.24
CA LEU A 117 -16.66 18.19 -6.17
C LEU A 117 -16.02 16.87 -6.61
N LEU A 118 -15.44 16.88 -7.81
CA LEU A 118 -14.96 15.68 -8.50
C LEU A 118 -13.45 15.79 -8.68
N LEU A 119 -12.68 14.98 -7.95
CA LEU A 119 -11.21 15.04 -7.93
C LEU A 119 -10.63 13.88 -8.71
N PHE A 120 -9.76 14.16 -9.68
CA PHE A 120 -9.06 13.11 -10.41
C PHE A 120 -7.77 12.79 -9.65
N SER A 121 -7.91 11.83 -8.75
CA SER A 121 -6.82 11.17 -8.05
C SER A 121 -6.24 10.02 -8.90
N SER A 122 -5.44 9.15 -8.29
CA SER A 122 -4.84 8.00 -8.96
C SER A 122 -4.72 6.81 -8.02
N ALA A 123 -4.85 5.61 -8.57
CA ALA A 123 -4.52 4.36 -7.88
C ALA A 123 -3.09 4.36 -7.28
N ALA A 124 -2.18 5.20 -7.81
CA ALA A 124 -0.83 5.38 -7.29
C ALA A 124 -0.82 5.97 -5.87
N GLY A 125 -1.84 6.71 -5.46
CA GLY A 125 -1.99 7.20 -4.09
C GLY A 125 -2.12 6.08 -3.06
N PHE A 126 -2.74 4.97 -3.44
CA PHE A 126 -2.92 3.79 -2.58
C PHE A 126 -1.76 2.79 -2.67
N TYR A 127 -1.40 2.41 -3.89
CA TYR A 127 -0.45 1.31 -4.12
C TYR A 127 0.99 1.78 -4.20
N GLY A 128 1.21 3.08 -4.39
CA GLY A 128 2.48 3.61 -4.84
C GLY A 128 2.79 3.19 -6.28
N ASN A 129 3.81 3.80 -6.86
CA ASN A 129 4.43 3.34 -8.09
C ASN A 129 5.90 3.79 -8.11
N ALA A 130 6.79 2.94 -8.63
CA ALA A 130 8.21 3.23 -8.65
C ALA A 130 8.48 4.50 -9.47
N GLY A 131 9.12 5.48 -8.85
CA GLY A 131 9.41 6.79 -9.46
C GLY A 131 8.35 7.88 -9.25
N GLN A 132 7.22 7.53 -8.63
CA GLN A 132 6.04 8.40 -8.50
C GLN A 132 5.72 8.73 -7.03
N SER A 133 6.73 8.95 -6.19
CA SER A 133 6.54 9.23 -4.75
C SER A 133 5.73 10.51 -4.49
N ASP A 134 6.10 11.61 -5.15
CA ASP A 134 5.39 12.90 -5.12
C ASP A 134 3.99 12.83 -5.74
N TYR A 135 3.86 12.11 -6.86
CA TYR A 135 2.57 11.91 -7.51
C TYR A 135 1.62 11.12 -6.62
N ALA A 136 2.09 10.05 -5.98
CA ALA A 136 1.31 9.30 -4.99
C ALA A 136 0.87 10.19 -3.83
N MET A 137 1.79 10.99 -3.26
CA MET A 137 1.47 11.95 -2.20
C MET A 137 0.42 12.99 -2.62
N GLY A 138 0.58 13.59 -3.80
CA GLY A 138 -0.35 14.59 -4.31
C GLY A 138 -1.76 14.02 -4.53
N ASN A 139 -1.86 12.80 -5.06
CA ASN A 139 -3.14 12.11 -5.25
C ASN A 139 -3.77 11.68 -3.91
N GLU A 140 -2.99 11.15 -2.98
CA GLU A 140 -3.51 10.80 -1.65
C GLU A 140 -3.98 12.03 -0.87
N THR A 141 -3.32 13.17 -1.06
CA THR A 141 -3.81 14.45 -0.51
C THR A 141 -5.20 14.81 -1.04
N LEU A 142 -5.50 14.54 -2.33
CA LEU A 142 -6.85 14.74 -2.87
C LEU A 142 -7.88 13.82 -2.20
N ASN A 143 -7.51 12.59 -1.85
CA ASN A 143 -8.39 11.69 -1.08
C ASN A 143 -8.73 12.30 0.29
N GLY A 144 -7.72 12.83 0.99
CA GLY A 144 -7.93 13.55 2.26
C GLY A 144 -8.81 14.78 2.11
N VAL A 145 -8.61 15.59 1.06
CA VAL A 145 -9.45 16.76 0.75
C VAL A 145 -10.90 16.34 0.48
N ALA A 146 -11.13 15.27 -0.29
CA ALA A 146 -12.48 14.78 -0.57
C ALA A 146 -13.20 14.35 0.72
N LEU A 147 -12.52 13.61 1.59
CA LEU A 147 -13.07 13.19 2.89
C LEU A 147 -13.45 14.40 3.76
N LEU A 148 -12.54 15.36 3.90
CA LEU A 148 -12.77 16.57 4.70
C LEU A 148 -13.89 17.43 4.11
N PHE A 149 -13.91 17.62 2.79
CA PHE A 149 -14.94 18.42 2.13
C PHE A 149 -16.32 17.77 2.27
N LYS A 150 -16.42 16.44 2.08
CA LYS A 150 -17.69 15.71 2.26
C LYS A 150 -18.21 15.79 3.69
N GLN A 151 -17.31 15.73 4.67
CA GLN A 151 -17.66 15.90 6.08
C GLN A 151 -18.23 17.30 6.38
N ASN A 152 -17.64 18.35 5.79
CA ASN A 152 -18.06 19.73 6.01
C ASN A 152 -19.27 20.14 5.17
N HIS A 153 -19.49 19.50 4.01
CA HIS A 153 -20.58 19.78 3.09
C HIS A 153 -21.33 18.48 2.73
N PRO A 154 -22.15 17.92 3.64
CA PRO A 154 -22.80 16.62 3.46
C PRO A 154 -23.71 16.53 2.23
N GLU A 155 -24.31 17.65 1.84
CA GLU A 155 -25.21 17.76 0.69
C GLU A 155 -24.47 17.83 -0.66
N CYS A 156 -23.16 18.09 -0.66
CA CYS A 156 -22.35 18.09 -1.87
C CYS A 156 -22.00 16.65 -2.28
N HIS A 157 -22.15 16.33 -3.56
CA HIS A 157 -21.65 15.10 -4.14
C HIS A 157 -20.13 15.21 -4.31
N VAL A 158 -19.38 14.48 -3.49
CA VAL A 158 -17.92 14.51 -3.53
C VAL A 158 -17.41 13.15 -3.97
N THR A 159 -16.53 13.14 -4.97
CA THR A 159 -15.88 11.90 -5.42
C THR A 159 -14.41 12.17 -5.74
N SER A 160 -13.52 11.43 -5.10
CA SER A 160 -12.11 11.29 -5.48
C SER A 160 -11.94 10.00 -6.27
N PHE A 161 -11.75 10.16 -7.58
CA PHE A 161 -11.56 9.06 -8.52
C PHE A 161 -10.10 8.65 -8.55
N ASN A 162 -9.79 7.50 -7.96
CA ASN A 162 -8.45 6.93 -7.97
C ASN A 162 -8.30 6.07 -9.21
N TRP A 163 -8.02 6.75 -10.32
CA TRP A 163 -7.91 6.11 -11.63
C TRP A 163 -6.65 5.26 -11.76
N GLY A 164 -6.80 4.06 -12.32
CA GLY A 164 -5.74 3.32 -12.99
C GLY A 164 -5.33 4.01 -14.31
N PRO A 165 -4.40 3.43 -15.08
CA PRO A 165 -3.92 4.03 -16.31
C PRO A 165 -5.02 4.07 -17.39
N TRP A 166 -5.20 5.22 -18.05
CA TRP A 166 -6.14 5.37 -19.17
C TRP A 166 -5.43 5.23 -20.51
N GLU A 167 -6.16 4.86 -21.54
CA GLU A 167 -5.69 4.94 -22.91
C GLU A 167 -5.55 6.41 -23.36
N GLY A 168 -4.30 6.85 -23.56
CA GLY A 168 -3.97 8.20 -24.00
C GLY A 168 -3.69 9.18 -22.85
N GLY A 169 -3.50 10.46 -23.22
CA GLY A 169 -3.12 11.50 -22.26
C GLY A 169 -1.70 11.26 -21.71
N MET A 170 -1.60 11.04 -20.40
CA MET A 170 -0.31 10.79 -19.71
C MET A 170 0.28 9.41 -20.02
N VAL A 171 -0.52 8.46 -20.53
CA VAL A 171 -0.04 7.13 -20.91
C VAL A 171 0.28 7.14 -22.40
N THR A 172 1.57 7.04 -22.72
CA THR A 172 2.04 6.87 -24.10
C THR A 172 1.86 5.43 -24.57
N PRO A 173 1.89 5.14 -25.88
CA PRO A 173 1.81 3.77 -26.39
C PRO A 173 2.88 2.83 -25.81
N GLU A 174 4.07 3.34 -25.50
CA GLU A 174 5.15 2.59 -24.86
C GLU A 174 4.80 2.25 -23.41
N LEU A 175 4.25 3.22 -22.67
CA LEU A 175 3.85 3.03 -21.28
C LEU A 175 2.63 2.08 -21.17
N LYS A 176 1.71 2.13 -22.15
CA LYS A 176 0.60 1.18 -22.28
C LYS A 176 1.10 -0.27 -22.32
N ARG A 177 2.09 -0.55 -23.18
CA ARG A 177 2.70 -1.89 -23.28
C ARG A 177 3.34 -2.34 -21.96
N LEU A 178 4.03 -1.44 -21.27
CA LEU A 178 4.63 -1.75 -19.96
C LEU A 178 3.59 -2.09 -18.90
N PHE A 179 2.42 -1.42 -18.91
CA PHE A 179 1.31 -1.76 -18.01
C PHE A 179 0.72 -3.13 -18.36
N GLU A 180 0.48 -3.40 -19.64
CA GLU A 180 -0.04 -4.69 -20.11
C GLU A 180 0.91 -5.86 -19.76
N GLU A 181 2.23 -5.68 -19.95
CA GLU A 181 3.27 -6.66 -19.54
C GLU A 181 3.24 -6.96 -18.03
N ARG A 182 2.80 -5.99 -17.22
CA ARG A 182 2.68 -6.07 -15.77
C ARG A 182 1.30 -6.55 -15.30
N ASN A 183 0.42 -6.96 -16.21
CA ASN A 183 -0.99 -7.28 -15.95
C ASN A 183 -1.78 -6.12 -15.30
N VAL A 184 -1.36 -4.87 -15.52
CA VAL A 184 -2.14 -3.69 -15.14
C VAL A 184 -3.05 -3.35 -16.31
N GLU A 185 -4.35 -3.37 -16.07
CA GLU A 185 -5.35 -3.13 -17.10
C GLU A 185 -5.41 -1.63 -17.44
N VAL A 186 -5.40 -1.32 -18.73
CA VAL A 186 -5.46 0.05 -19.24
C VAL A 186 -6.90 0.37 -19.59
N ILE A 187 -7.47 1.36 -18.90
CA ILE A 187 -8.87 1.77 -19.00
C ILE A 187 -9.09 2.46 -20.34
N SER A 188 -10.04 1.97 -21.14
CA SER A 188 -10.42 2.62 -22.40
C SER A 188 -11.04 4.01 -22.12
N VAL A 189 -10.91 4.95 -23.06
CA VAL A 189 -11.54 6.28 -22.91
C VAL A 189 -13.06 6.15 -22.77
N GLU A 190 -13.68 5.20 -23.46
CA GLU A 190 -15.11 4.93 -23.42
C GLU A 190 -15.54 4.43 -22.03
N ASP A 191 -14.88 3.41 -21.50
CA ASP A 191 -15.21 2.84 -20.19
C ASP A 191 -14.96 3.83 -19.06
N GLY A 192 -13.83 4.53 -19.09
CA GLY A 192 -13.52 5.54 -18.10
C GLY A 192 -14.54 6.68 -18.11
N THR A 193 -14.98 7.12 -19.30
CA THR A 193 -16.02 8.15 -19.44
C THR A 193 -17.36 7.64 -18.93
N ARG A 194 -17.73 6.39 -19.25
CA ARG A 194 -18.96 5.77 -18.77
C ARG A 194 -19.00 5.69 -17.25
N VAL A 195 -17.94 5.18 -16.61
CA VAL A 195 -17.83 5.10 -15.15
C VAL A 195 -17.89 6.49 -14.52
N PHE A 196 -17.20 7.47 -15.11
CA PHE A 196 -17.27 8.86 -14.63
C PHE A 196 -18.71 9.40 -14.67
N VAL A 197 -19.43 9.22 -15.78
CA VAL A 197 -20.82 9.69 -15.91
C VAL A 197 -21.76 8.96 -14.95
N GLU A 198 -21.64 7.63 -14.83
CA GLU A 198 -22.44 6.83 -13.90
C GLU A 198 -22.24 7.29 -12.45
N GLU A 199 -21.00 7.53 -12.04
CA GLU A 199 -20.69 7.99 -10.68
C GLU A 199 -21.22 9.40 -10.43
N VAL A 200 -20.97 10.34 -11.35
CA VAL A 200 -21.43 11.74 -11.22
C VAL A 200 -22.94 11.87 -11.21
N THR A 201 -23.66 10.99 -11.91
CA THR A 201 -25.14 11.02 -11.98
C THR A 201 -25.82 10.14 -10.94
N SER A 202 -25.04 9.42 -10.12
CA SER A 202 -25.56 8.63 -9.01
C SER A 202 -26.13 9.52 -7.89
N GLY A 203 -26.87 8.91 -6.95
CA GLY A 203 -27.42 9.60 -5.78
C GLY A 203 -26.37 10.07 -4.75
N GLY A 204 -25.08 9.95 -5.06
CA GLY A 204 -23.97 10.24 -4.17
C GLY A 204 -23.70 9.11 -3.18
N GLN A 205 -22.46 9.07 -2.68
CA GLN A 205 -21.99 8.07 -1.72
C GLN A 205 -21.58 8.74 -0.40
N LEU A 206 -21.69 7.99 0.70
CA LEU A 206 -21.19 8.43 2.01
C LEU A 206 -19.65 8.48 2.02
N ASN A 207 -19.01 7.50 1.39
CA ASN A 207 -17.57 7.48 1.19
C ASN A 207 -17.24 8.10 -0.17
N PRO A 208 -16.52 9.22 -0.22
CA PRO A 208 -16.20 9.89 -1.49
C PRO A 208 -15.06 9.20 -2.26
N ILE A 209 -14.47 8.12 -1.77
CA ILE A 209 -13.29 7.49 -2.38
C ILE A 209 -13.69 6.33 -3.28
N VAL A 210 -13.36 6.41 -4.57
CA VAL A 210 -13.59 5.35 -5.55
C VAL A 210 -12.28 4.95 -6.22
N LEU A 211 -11.97 3.65 -6.26
CA LEU A 211 -10.82 3.08 -6.96
C LEU A 211 -11.29 2.42 -8.25
N ILE A 212 -10.70 2.79 -9.39
CA ILE A 212 -11.15 2.31 -10.71
C ILE A 212 -9.97 1.74 -11.47
N GLY A 213 -10.09 0.47 -11.87
CA GLY A 213 -9.02 -0.32 -12.45
C GLY A 213 -8.64 -1.49 -11.54
N ASN A 214 -7.63 -2.26 -11.95
CA ASN A 214 -7.11 -3.37 -11.17
C ASN A 214 -5.91 -2.95 -10.31
N SER A 215 -5.44 -3.86 -9.46
CA SER A 215 -4.29 -3.61 -8.58
C SER A 215 -3.06 -3.21 -9.40
N MET A 216 -2.52 -2.02 -9.11
CA MET A 216 -1.22 -1.59 -9.66
C MET A 216 -0.02 -2.25 -8.97
N VAL A 217 -0.26 -3.02 -7.90
CA VAL A 217 0.77 -3.86 -7.29
C VAL A 217 1.10 -4.98 -8.26
N VAL A 218 2.16 -4.77 -9.03
CA VAL A 218 2.88 -5.88 -9.66
C VAL A 218 3.47 -6.67 -8.51
N PRO A 219 3.08 -7.94 -8.27
CA PRO A 219 3.84 -8.79 -7.38
C PRO A 219 5.25 -8.78 -7.95
N ASN A 220 6.24 -8.27 -7.20
CA ASN A 220 7.62 -8.18 -7.66
C ASN A 220 7.94 -9.41 -8.50
N GLU A 221 8.37 -9.21 -9.74
CA GLU A 221 8.89 -10.32 -10.53
C GLU A 221 9.89 -11.06 -9.64
N PRO A 222 9.79 -12.40 -9.53
CA PRO A 222 10.82 -13.19 -8.89
C PRO A 222 12.19 -12.70 -9.35
N GLU A 223 12.98 -12.11 -8.45
CA GLU A 223 14.40 -11.98 -8.71
C GLU A 223 14.89 -13.36 -9.18
N LYS A 224 15.55 -13.44 -10.34
CA LYS A 224 16.08 -14.70 -10.83
C LYS A 224 17.11 -15.22 -9.82
N GLY A 225 16.74 -16.26 -9.08
CA GLY A 225 17.59 -16.93 -8.11
C GLY A 225 16.97 -17.02 -6.72
N PHE A 226 17.65 -17.74 -5.84
CA PHE A 226 17.23 -17.85 -4.46
C PHE A 226 17.66 -16.63 -3.65
N ARG A 227 16.68 -15.92 -3.10
CA ARG A 227 16.93 -14.73 -2.30
C ARG A 227 17.58 -15.10 -0.97
N LYS A 228 18.54 -14.30 -0.53
CA LYS A 228 19.13 -14.34 0.81
C LYS A 228 19.03 -12.97 1.44
N TRP A 229 18.44 -12.89 2.63
CA TRP A 229 18.33 -11.63 3.35
C TRP A 229 18.44 -11.84 4.85
N LYS A 230 18.70 -10.75 5.55
CA LYS A 230 18.84 -10.75 7.00
C LYS A 230 17.98 -9.67 7.61
N ILE A 231 17.37 -9.98 8.74
CA ILE A 231 16.62 -9.03 9.56
C ILE A 231 17.22 -9.07 10.96
N SER A 232 17.46 -7.90 11.53
CA SER A 232 17.96 -7.80 12.90
C SER A 232 16.89 -7.21 13.80
N ARG A 233 16.75 -7.76 15.01
CA ARG A 233 15.76 -7.33 16.00
C ARG A 233 16.38 -7.28 17.40
N LYS A 234 15.94 -6.29 18.19
CA LYS A 234 16.16 -6.25 19.63
C LYS A 234 14.92 -6.80 20.33
N ILE A 235 15.11 -7.62 21.36
CA ILE A 235 14.02 -8.19 22.15
C ILE A 235 14.39 -7.99 23.62
N ASN A 236 13.46 -7.46 24.40
CA ASN A 236 13.61 -7.24 25.84
C ASN A 236 12.24 -7.34 26.52
N LEU A 237 12.25 -7.43 27.85
CA LEU A 237 11.03 -7.53 28.66
C LEU A 237 10.27 -6.21 28.79
N GLU A 238 10.95 -5.07 28.74
CA GLU A 238 10.31 -3.74 28.84
C GLU A 238 9.29 -3.52 27.71
N SER A 239 9.69 -3.83 26.47
CA SER A 239 8.84 -3.72 25.29
C SER A 239 7.89 -4.92 25.12
N ASN A 240 8.10 -6.02 25.85
CA ASN A 240 7.31 -7.25 25.74
C ASN A 240 7.01 -7.86 27.12
N PRO A 241 6.25 -7.15 27.97
CA PRO A 241 6.04 -7.54 29.37
C PRO A 241 5.21 -8.82 29.54
N VAL A 242 4.63 -9.34 28.46
CA VAL A 242 3.92 -10.62 28.46
C VAL A 242 4.87 -11.80 28.72
N PHE A 243 6.14 -11.71 28.31
CA PHE A 243 7.08 -12.83 28.45
C PHE A 243 7.49 -13.13 29.89
N HIS A 244 7.20 -12.23 30.86
CA HIS A 244 7.30 -12.55 32.28
C HIS A 244 6.48 -13.78 32.68
N ASP A 245 5.34 -14.01 32.00
CA ASP A 245 4.46 -15.14 32.28
C ASP A 245 4.83 -16.42 31.47
N HIS A 246 5.99 -16.45 30.81
CA HIS A 246 6.51 -17.67 30.19
C HIS A 246 7.95 -17.88 30.67
N ALA A 247 8.08 -18.53 31.83
CA ALA A 247 9.33 -18.63 32.57
C ALA A 247 9.61 -20.06 33.00
N ILE A 248 10.86 -20.52 32.86
CA ILE A 248 11.30 -21.82 33.37
C ILE A 248 12.01 -21.57 34.71
N GLY A 249 11.36 -21.94 35.80
CA GLY A 249 11.76 -21.49 37.14
C GLY A 249 11.59 -19.97 37.25
N GLU A 250 12.62 -19.27 37.70
CA GLU A 250 12.61 -17.81 37.82
C GLU A 250 13.03 -17.09 36.52
N ASN A 251 13.37 -17.82 35.45
CA ASN A 251 13.96 -17.25 34.24
C ASN A 251 12.92 -17.13 33.12
N PRO A 252 12.51 -15.91 32.71
CA PRO A 252 11.66 -15.72 31.55
C PRO A 252 12.37 -16.19 30.28
N VAL A 253 11.64 -16.87 29.41
CA VAL A 253 12.18 -17.38 28.13
C VAL A 253 11.22 -17.08 26.99
N LEU A 254 11.72 -16.87 25.78
CA LEU A 254 10.88 -16.57 24.63
C LEU A 254 10.04 -17.81 24.24
N PRO A 255 8.70 -17.69 24.15
CA PRO A 255 7.86 -18.80 23.70
C PRO A 255 8.23 -19.27 22.29
N SER A 256 8.28 -20.59 22.09
CA SER A 256 8.59 -21.17 20.78
C SER A 256 7.59 -20.74 19.68
N ALA A 257 6.31 -20.58 20.04
CA ALA A 257 5.29 -20.06 19.13
C ALA A 257 5.59 -18.61 18.69
N HIS A 258 6.13 -17.77 19.59
CA HIS A 258 6.53 -16.41 19.26
C HIS A 258 7.79 -16.39 18.38
N ALA A 259 8.77 -17.24 18.68
CA ALA A 259 9.94 -17.42 17.83
C ALA A 259 9.54 -17.88 16.41
N MET A 260 8.58 -18.80 16.32
CA MET A 260 8.01 -19.24 15.04
C MET A 260 7.30 -18.11 14.30
N SER A 261 6.37 -17.41 14.96
CA SER A 261 5.65 -16.28 14.36
C SER A 261 6.63 -15.23 13.82
N TRP A 262 7.67 -14.90 14.58
CA TRP A 262 8.69 -13.96 14.13
C TRP A 262 9.41 -14.42 12.86
N MET A 263 9.76 -15.72 12.76
CA MET A 263 10.36 -16.27 11.55
C MET A 263 9.39 -16.25 10.36
N VAL A 264 8.10 -16.55 10.58
CA VAL A 264 7.05 -16.50 9.55
C VAL A 264 6.81 -15.08 9.06
N ASP A 265 6.64 -14.11 9.96
CA ASP A 265 6.38 -12.72 9.62
C ASP A 265 7.51 -12.15 8.76
N ALA A 266 8.76 -12.49 9.11
CA ALA A 266 9.95 -12.14 8.35
C ALA A 266 9.97 -12.75 6.93
N CYS A 267 9.44 -13.97 6.77
CA CYS A 267 9.26 -14.62 5.47
C CYS A 267 8.18 -13.92 4.61
N GLU A 268 7.00 -13.66 5.18
CA GLU A 268 5.89 -13.01 4.44
C GLU A 268 6.24 -11.58 4.00
N GLN A 269 6.87 -10.79 4.87
CA GLN A 269 7.33 -9.44 4.52
C GLN A 269 8.43 -9.48 3.45
N GLY A 270 9.25 -10.54 3.45
CA GLY A 270 10.31 -10.76 2.46
C GLY A 270 9.78 -11.14 1.07
N LEU A 271 8.56 -11.67 0.95
CA LEU A 271 7.94 -12.09 -0.31
C LEU A 271 6.47 -11.61 -0.39
N PRO A 272 6.23 -10.33 -0.79
CA PRO A 272 4.89 -9.80 -0.92
C PRO A 272 4.00 -10.65 -1.84
N GLY A 273 2.75 -10.89 -1.41
CA GLY A 273 1.78 -11.73 -2.13
C GLY A 273 1.86 -13.23 -1.82
N PHE A 274 2.81 -13.65 -0.98
CA PHE A 274 2.83 -15.00 -0.43
C PHE A 274 2.32 -15.01 1.02
N LYS A 275 1.70 -16.12 1.41
CA LYS A 275 1.16 -16.35 2.76
C LYS A 275 1.62 -17.69 3.32
N LEU A 276 1.69 -17.80 4.64
CA LEU A 276 2.07 -19.04 5.33
C LEU A 276 1.20 -20.21 4.87
N SER A 277 1.85 -21.28 4.43
CA SER A 277 1.20 -22.57 4.17
C SER A 277 1.57 -23.59 5.23
N SER A 278 2.85 -23.71 5.59
CA SER A 278 3.29 -24.61 6.67
C SER A 278 4.67 -24.24 7.21
N CYS A 279 4.96 -24.70 8.43
CA CYS A 279 6.29 -24.72 9.00
C CYS A 279 6.69 -26.16 9.28
N SER A 280 7.89 -26.56 8.84
CA SER A 280 8.46 -27.88 9.08
C SER A 280 9.85 -27.76 9.69
N ASN A 281 10.32 -28.85 10.31
CA ASN A 281 11.66 -28.93 10.88
C ASN A 281 12.00 -27.81 11.88
N PHE A 282 11.00 -27.38 12.68
CA PHE A 282 11.25 -26.43 13.75
C PHE A 282 12.18 -27.03 14.80
N LYS A 283 13.21 -26.28 15.18
CA LYS A 283 14.16 -26.68 16.22
C LYS A 283 14.39 -25.51 17.17
N VAL A 284 14.30 -25.80 18.46
CA VAL A 284 14.86 -24.98 19.52
C VAL A 284 16.27 -25.49 19.79
N LEU A 285 17.27 -24.68 19.47
CA LEU A 285 18.68 -25.02 19.64
C LEU A 285 19.20 -24.47 20.96
N ASN A 286 19.02 -23.17 21.17
CA ASN A 286 19.26 -22.49 22.43
C ASN A 286 18.15 -21.45 22.60
N GLY A 287 17.17 -21.73 23.47
CA GLY A 287 16.09 -20.77 23.73
C GLY A 287 16.64 -19.38 24.10
N VAL A 288 15.94 -18.33 23.71
CA VAL A 288 16.24 -16.97 24.18
C VAL A 288 15.76 -16.85 25.62
N LYS A 289 16.69 -16.54 26.52
CA LYS A 289 16.45 -16.31 27.94
C LYS A 289 16.58 -14.83 28.22
N PHE A 290 15.71 -14.30 29.07
CA PHE A 290 15.75 -12.91 29.50
C PHE A 290 16.51 -12.80 30.83
N ASP A 291 17.77 -13.20 30.80
CA ASP A 291 18.73 -13.20 31.90
C ASP A 291 20.00 -12.43 31.47
N GLU A 292 21.09 -12.54 32.23
CA GLU A 292 22.39 -11.93 31.90
C GLU A 292 22.98 -12.41 30.56
N THR A 293 22.44 -13.47 29.95
CA THR A 293 22.88 -13.99 28.65
C THR A 293 22.08 -13.45 27.47
N LEU A 294 21.10 -12.55 27.72
CA LEU A 294 20.32 -11.88 26.67
C LEU A 294 21.23 -11.06 25.77
N ALA A 295 21.13 -11.25 24.45
CA ALA A 295 21.95 -10.53 23.50
C ALA A 295 21.35 -9.17 23.15
N ASP A 296 22.21 -8.17 22.90
CA ASP A 296 21.81 -6.84 22.43
C ASP A 296 21.00 -6.87 21.13
N GLN A 297 21.27 -7.87 20.29
CA GLN A 297 20.65 -8.01 18.99
C GLN A 297 20.64 -9.47 18.52
N TYR A 298 19.53 -9.86 17.90
CA TYR A 298 19.34 -11.13 17.23
C TYR A 298 19.19 -10.92 15.73
N THR A 299 19.72 -11.86 14.94
CA THR A 299 19.67 -11.86 13.48
C THR A 299 18.88 -13.06 12.97
N LEU A 300 17.91 -12.83 12.10
CA LEU A 300 17.27 -13.83 11.26
C LEU A 300 18.03 -13.87 9.94
N ALA A 301 18.61 -15.01 9.62
CA ALA A 301 19.09 -15.30 8.28
C ALA A 301 18.01 -16.10 7.54
N LEU A 302 17.50 -15.53 6.45
CA LEU A 302 16.50 -16.14 5.59
C LEU A 302 17.15 -16.49 4.25
N GLN A 303 16.94 -17.73 3.82
CA GLN A 303 17.43 -18.22 2.55
C GLN A 303 16.32 -18.99 1.85
N GLU A 304 15.90 -18.51 0.69
CA GLU A 304 15.07 -19.31 -0.19
C GLU A 304 15.86 -20.56 -0.63
N ILE A 305 15.22 -21.72 -0.57
CA ILE A 305 15.84 -23.00 -0.91
C ILE A 305 15.12 -23.72 -2.04
N LYS A 306 13.85 -23.38 -2.28
CA LYS A 306 13.05 -23.96 -3.36
C LYS A 306 11.98 -22.98 -3.82
N ARG A 307 11.75 -22.93 -5.13
CA ARG A 307 10.59 -22.29 -5.74
C ARG A 307 9.88 -23.30 -6.63
N GLU A 308 8.57 -23.43 -6.48
CA GLU A 308 7.78 -24.42 -7.21
C GLU A 308 6.64 -23.74 -7.96
N ASN A 309 6.69 -23.84 -9.29
CA ASN A 309 5.68 -23.34 -10.24
C ASN A 309 5.26 -21.87 -10.04
N GLY A 310 6.11 -21.04 -9.40
CA GLY A 310 5.81 -19.65 -9.04
C GLY A 310 4.79 -19.47 -7.90
N ASN A 311 4.15 -20.55 -7.45
CA ASN A 311 3.07 -20.54 -6.46
C ASN A 311 3.55 -20.84 -5.04
N TYR A 312 4.64 -21.59 -4.90
CA TYR A 312 5.21 -21.93 -3.59
C TYR A 312 6.67 -21.48 -3.48
N ALA A 313 7.04 -21.07 -2.28
CA ALA A 313 8.42 -20.75 -1.91
C ALA A 313 8.76 -21.41 -0.57
N ASP A 314 9.86 -22.17 -0.54
CA ASP A 314 10.41 -22.74 0.69
C ASP A 314 11.61 -21.90 1.14
N ILE A 315 11.59 -21.48 2.40
CA ILE A 315 12.60 -20.61 3.00
C ILE A 315 13.17 -21.31 4.24
N GLU A 316 14.48 -21.48 4.28
CA GLU A 316 15.18 -21.84 5.51
C GLU A 316 15.43 -20.57 6.33
N VAL A 317 15.01 -20.60 7.61
CA VAL A 317 15.20 -19.49 8.55
C VAL A 317 16.04 -19.96 9.72
N LYS A 318 17.05 -19.17 10.09
CA LYS A 318 17.89 -19.39 11.28
C LYS A 318 17.97 -18.12 12.10
N VAL A 319 17.72 -18.23 13.40
CA VAL A 319 17.88 -17.16 14.38
C VAL A 319 19.21 -17.33 15.10
N SER A 320 20.05 -16.30 15.11
CA SER A 320 21.31 -16.30 15.85
C SER A 320 21.60 -14.98 16.56
N SER A 321 22.43 -15.02 17.59
CA SER A 321 23.04 -13.85 18.23
C SER A 321 24.57 -13.94 18.09
N GLN A 322 25.28 -12.84 18.35
CA GLN A 322 26.73 -12.89 18.46
C GLN A 322 27.10 -13.46 19.83
N SER A 323 28.01 -14.46 19.87
CA SER A 323 28.60 -14.86 21.15
C SER A 323 29.54 -13.78 21.67
N GLU A 324 29.75 -13.74 22.99
CA GLU A 324 30.95 -13.15 23.56
C GLU A 324 32.19 -13.83 22.95
N SER A 325 33.26 -13.08 22.76
CA SER A 325 34.50 -13.59 22.16
C SER A 325 35.03 -14.76 22.99
N GLY A 326 35.23 -15.92 22.37
CA GLY A 326 35.96 -17.02 23.03
C GLY A 326 37.42 -16.64 23.29
N ASN A 327 38.15 -17.48 24.02
CA ASN A 327 39.59 -17.28 24.33
C ASN A 327 40.48 -17.05 23.09
N ASP A 328 40.01 -17.42 21.89
CA ASP A 328 40.71 -17.22 20.61
C ASP A 328 40.36 -15.89 19.91
N GLY A 329 39.54 -15.02 20.52
CA GLY A 329 39.12 -13.74 19.94
C GLY A 329 38.11 -13.81 18.79
N ILE A 330 37.72 -15.02 18.36
CA ILE A 330 36.80 -15.25 17.24
C ILE A 330 35.35 -15.23 17.75
N LYS A 331 34.55 -14.27 17.30
CA LYS A 331 33.09 -14.23 17.53
C LYS A 331 32.40 -15.27 16.66
N ARG A 332 31.73 -16.25 17.27
CA ARG A 332 30.94 -17.26 16.55
C ARG A 332 29.44 -17.00 16.76
N PRO A 333 28.58 -17.28 15.78
CA PRO A 333 27.14 -17.13 15.96
C PRO A 333 26.61 -18.18 16.93
N ARG A 334 25.87 -17.76 17.95
CA ARG A 334 25.06 -18.65 18.80
C ARG A 334 23.71 -18.83 18.13
N PHE A 335 23.38 -20.04 17.70
CA PHE A 335 22.09 -20.35 17.06
C PHE A 335 21.02 -20.65 18.10
N HIS A 336 19.85 -20.04 17.93
CA HIS A 336 18.73 -20.11 18.87
C HIS A 336 17.57 -20.95 18.33
N TYR A 337 17.13 -20.68 17.10
CA TYR A 337 16.00 -21.35 16.47
C TYR A 337 16.28 -21.60 14.98
N SER A 338 15.66 -22.62 14.42
CA SER A 338 15.59 -22.81 12.97
C SER A 338 14.28 -23.42 12.54
N THR A 339 13.82 -23.09 11.33
CA THR A 339 12.65 -23.74 10.71
C THR A 339 12.77 -23.68 9.19
N GLN A 340 11.99 -24.51 8.51
CA GLN A 340 11.68 -24.33 7.10
C GLN A 340 10.25 -23.82 6.97
N VAL A 341 10.07 -22.67 6.35
CA VAL A 341 8.77 -22.04 6.10
C VAL A 341 8.40 -22.26 4.65
N ARG A 342 7.23 -22.86 4.41
CA ARG A 342 6.61 -22.90 3.09
C ARG A 342 5.55 -21.82 2.99
N LEU A 343 5.69 -20.97 1.99
CA LEU A 343 4.71 -19.95 1.63
C LEU A 343 3.99 -20.30 0.33
N ALA A 344 2.74 -19.86 0.19
CA ALA A 344 1.92 -20.03 -1.00
C ALA A 344 1.25 -18.72 -1.43
N ARG A 345 1.09 -18.48 -2.74
CA ARG A 345 0.30 -17.35 -3.27
C ARG A 345 -1.21 -17.54 -3.08
N GLN A 346 -1.66 -18.79 -3.16
CA GLN A 346 -3.02 -19.20 -2.85
C GLN A 346 -2.94 -20.15 -1.66
N VAL A 347 -3.42 -19.70 -0.50
CA VAL A 347 -3.48 -20.55 0.68
C VAL A 347 -4.58 -21.59 0.43
N PRO A 348 -4.29 -22.90 0.54
CA PRO A 348 -5.33 -23.91 0.45
C PRO A 348 -6.39 -23.66 1.53
N MET A 349 -7.65 -23.96 1.22
CA MET A 349 -8.73 -23.88 2.20
C MET A 349 -8.32 -24.62 3.48
N THR A 350 -8.50 -23.96 4.63
CA THR A 350 -8.30 -24.57 5.93
C THR A 350 -9.12 -25.87 5.99
N PRO A 351 -8.50 -27.02 6.28
CA PRO A 351 -9.23 -28.26 6.38
C PRO A 351 -10.32 -28.12 7.45
N LEU A 352 -11.56 -28.45 7.10
CA LEU A 352 -12.63 -28.63 8.06
C LEU A 352 -12.34 -29.94 8.78
N HIS A 353 -11.96 -29.87 10.04
CA HIS A 353 -11.89 -31.05 10.89
C HIS A 353 -13.32 -31.48 11.26
N ASP A 354 -13.63 -32.77 11.12
CA ASP A 354 -14.88 -33.33 11.60
C ASP A 354 -15.03 -33.17 13.13
N ARG A 355 -16.28 -33.22 13.58
CA ARG A 355 -16.75 -32.93 14.95
C ARG A 355 -15.73 -33.29 16.05
N ILE A 356 -15.19 -32.25 16.68
CA ILE A 356 -14.46 -32.35 17.95
C ILE A 356 -15.41 -32.97 18.98
N ASP A 357 -14.97 -33.98 19.73
CA ASP A 357 -15.73 -34.52 20.85
C ASP A 357 -15.76 -33.49 21.98
N LEU A 358 -16.92 -32.86 22.17
CA LEU A 358 -17.16 -31.87 23.22
C LEU A 358 -17.78 -32.51 24.48
N SER A 359 -17.90 -33.84 24.54
CA SER A 359 -18.33 -34.50 25.76
C SER A 359 -17.30 -34.25 26.86
N ASN A 360 -17.76 -33.92 28.07
CA ASN A 360 -16.87 -33.68 29.20
C ASN A 360 -16.82 -34.92 30.08
N THR A 361 -16.03 -35.90 29.67
CA THR A 361 -15.92 -37.19 30.38
C THR A 361 -14.95 -37.13 31.56
N HIS A 362 -13.99 -36.19 31.52
CA HIS A 362 -12.90 -36.11 32.50
C HIS A 362 -13.09 -34.99 33.54
N ASN A 363 -13.75 -33.89 33.17
CA ASN A 363 -14.04 -32.73 34.04
C ASN A 363 -12.81 -32.24 34.84
N LEU A 364 -11.65 -32.18 34.18
CA LEU A 364 -10.41 -31.73 34.82
C LEU A 364 -10.24 -30.23 34.61
N PRO A 365 -10.12 -29.43 35.69
CA PRO A 365 -9.93 -27.99 35.57
C PRO A 365 -8.55 -27.69 34.99
N GLY A 366 -8.46 -26.77 34.03
CA GLY A 366 -7.21 -26.40 33.37
C GLY A 366 -6.17 -25.82 34.33
N SER A 367 -6.60 -25.25 35.46
CA SER A 367 -5.73 -24.75 36.53
C SER A 367 -4.76 -25.80 37.08
N SER A 368 -5.11 -27.10 37.04
CA SER A 368 -4.26 -28.16 37.56
C SER A 368 -2.91 -28.22 36.82
N PHE A 369 -2.89 -27.97 35.52
CA PHE A 369 -1.68 -28.02 34.69
C PHE A 369 -0.69 -26.89 34.99
N TYR A 370 -1.15 -25.79 35.57
CA TYR A 370 -0.33 -24.62 35.87
C TYR A 370 0.14 -24.59 37.33
N GLN A 371 -0.45 -25.40 38.21
CA GLN A 371 -0.15 -25.43 39.65
C GLN A 371 0.90 -26.47 40.03
N ASP A 372 0.94 -27.61 39.33
CA ASP A 372 1.85 -28.72 39.64
C ASP A 372 3.19 -28.64 38.88
N GLY A 373 3.38 -27.59 38.08
CA GLY A 373 4.59 -27.36 37.29
C GLY A 373 4.60 -28.09 35.94
N THR A 374 3.52 -28.77 35.54
CA THR A 374 3.40 -29.39 34.21
C THR A 374 3.54 -28.36 33.09
N LEU A 375 2.89 -27.20 33.26
CA LEU A 375 3.01 -26.03 32.38
C LEU A 375 3.60 -24.86 33.17
N PHE A 376 4.69 -24.29 32.66
CA PHE A 376 5.44 -23.20 33.31
C PHE A 376 4.93 -21.80 32.89
N HIS A 377 3.61 -21.67 32.73
CA HIS A 377 2.95 -20.48 32.22
C HIS A 377 2.25 -19.69 33.35
N GLY A 378 2.62 -18.43 33.50
CA GLY A 378 1.94 -17.45 34.34
C GLY A 378 0.60 -16.98 33.77
N PRO A 379 -0.15 -16.13 34.49
CA PRO A 379 -1.56 -15.85 34.23
C PRO A 379 -1.90 -15.44 32.79
N LYS A 380 -1.06 -14.67 32.11
CA LYS A 380 -1.33 -14.24 30.71
C LYS A 380 -1.27 -15.36 29.68
N PHE A 381 -0.66 -16.50 30.01
CA PHE A 381 -0.57 -17.67 29.13
C PHE A 381 -1.40 -18.86 29.62
N GLN A 382 -2.24 -18.67 30.64
CA GLN A 382 -3.18 -19.70 31.12
C GLN A 382 -4.45 -19.71 30.28
N GLY A 383 -4.36 -20.30 29.09
CA GLY A 383 -5.47 -20.39 28.14
C GLY A 383 -6.38 -21.61 28.33
N ILE A 384 -5.92 -22.66 29.02
CA ILE A 384 -6.69 -23.90 29.20
C ILE A 384 -7.67 -23.69 30.36
N GLN A 385 -8.97 -23.76 30.07
CA GLN A 385 -10.04 -23.67 31.06
C GLN A 385 -10.37 -25.04 31.64
N GLN A 386 -10.47 -26.07 30.79
CA GLN A 386 -10.68 -27.45 31.21
C GLN A 386 -10.25 -28.47 30.16
N VAL A 387 -10.01 -29.70 30.59
CA VAL A 387 -9.82 -30.85 29.70
C VAL A 387 -11.14 -31.61 29.62
N LEU A 388 -11.70 -31.66 28.41
CA LEU A 388 -12.95 -32.35 28.13
C LEU A 388 -12.71 -33.86 27.99
N ASN A 389 -11.69 -34.22 27.20
CA ASN A 389 -11.38 -35.61 26.83
C ASN A 389 -9.88 -35.90 26.82
N ILE A 390 -9.52 -37.09 27.28
CA ILE A 390 -8.18 -37.69 27.17
C ILE A 390 -8.34 -39.08 26.55
N GLY A 391 -7.64 -39.37 25.45
CA GLY A 391 -7.67 -40.70 24.84
C GLY A 391 -6.52 -40.95 23.88
N GLU A 392 -6.47 -42.14 23.30
CA GLU A 392 -5.41 -42.53 22.35
C GLU A 392 -5.36 -41.66 21.10
N GLN A 393 -6.48 -40.99 20.76
CA GLN A 393 -6.58 -40.07 19.63
C GLN A 393 -6.14 -38.63 19.97
N GLY A 394 -5.91 -38.30 21.25
CA GLY A 394 -5.41 -37.00 21.69
C GLY A 394 -6.13 -36.41 22.90
N LEU A 395 -5.99 -35.09 23.04
CA LEU A 395 -6.57 -34.26 24.10
C LEU A 395 -7.57 -33.28 23.48
N THR A 396 -8.73 -33.09 24.13
CA THR A 396 -9.66 -32.00 23.82
C THR A 396 -9.69 -31.01 24.98
N LEU A 397 -9.36 -29.75 24.69
CA LEU A 397 -9.23 -28.67 25.65
C LEU A 397 -10.25 -27.57 25.32
N GLU A 398 -10.83 -26.97 26.35
CA GLU A 398 -11.59 -25.71 26.26
C GLU A 398 -10.72 -24.53 26.70
#